data_AF-M0ZYR7-F1
#
_entry.id   AF-M0ZYR7-F1
#
_cell.length_a   1.000
_cell.length_b   1.000
_cell.length_c   1.000
_cell.angle_alpha   90.00
_cell.angle_beta   90.00
_cell.angle_gamma   90.00
#
_symmetry.space_group_name_H-M   'P 1'
#
loop_
_entity.id
_entity.type
_entity.pdbx_description
1 polymer ?
#
loop_
_entity_poly.entity_id
_entity_poly.type
_entity_poly.pdbx_seq_one_letter_code
_entity_poly.pdbx_strand_id
1 'polypeptide(L)'
;MVANALDNIFSKGDAIAIDMPMTVTAVVIYLAIVLAGFVVVSIADSFAAQEIAVRLRVSNAKAIFTQDSIVRGGRRFPLYR
;
A
#
# COMPACT_ATOMS: atom_id res chain seq x y z
N MET A 1 6.18 8.79 13.39
CA MET A 1 5.72 9.13 12.03
C MET A 1 5.96 7.94 11.11
N VAL A 2 5.16 7.74 10.06
CA VAL A 2 5.24 6.57 9.14
C VAL A 2 6.63 6.41 8.52
N ALA A 3 7.25 7.51 8.08
CA ALA A 3 8.62 7.50 7.54
C ALA A 3 9.65 6.88 8.49
N ASN A 4 9.68 7.29 9.76
CA ASN A 4 10.61 6.72 10.75
C ASN A 4 10.34 5.24 11.04
N ALA A 5 9.09 4.78 10.92
CA ALA A 5 8.78 3.36 11.12
C ALA A 5 9.39 2.52 10.00
N LEU A 6 9.34 3.02 8.76
CA LEU A 6 9.91 2.33 7.60
C LEU A 6 11.44 2.22 7.68
N ASP A 7 12.11 3.27 8.16
CA ASP A 7 13.57 3.31 8.30
C ASP A 7 14.15 2.27 9.27
N ASN A 8 13.34 1.77 10.21
CA ASN A 8 13.77 0.74 11.15
C ASN A 8 13.57 -0.69 10.63
N ILE A 9 12.87 -0.85 9.51
CA ILE A 9 12.41 -2.16 9.00
C ILE A 9 12.97 -2.45 7.61
N PHE A 10 13.16 -1.41 6.79
CA PHE A 10 13.52 -1.53 5.38
C PHE A 10 14.76 -0.72 5.03
N SER A 11 15.37 -1.06 3.90
CA SER A 11 16.51 -0.33 3.34
C SER A 11 16.05 0.67 2.30
N LYS A 12 16.69 1.85 2.24
CA LYS A 12 16.40 2.85 1.20
C LYS A 12 16.40 2.21 -0.20
N GLY A 13 15.44 2.60 -1.04
CA GLY A 13 15.22 2.00 -2.35
C GLY A 13 14.32 0.75 -2.36
N ASP A 14 13.96 0.20 -1.19
CA ASP A 14 12.99 -0.89 -1.12
C ASP A 14 11.61 -0.46 -1.63
N ALA A 15 10.94 -1.36 -2.35
CA ALA A 15 9.60 -1.13 -2.87
C ALA A 15 8.54 -1.40 -1.80
N ILE A 16 7.64 -0.44 -1.58
CA ILE A 16 6.54 -0.53 -0.63
C ILE A 16 5.24 -0.23 -1.37
N ALA A 17 4.31 -1.19 -1.30
CA ALA A 17 3.03 -1.10 -1.98
C ALA A 17 1.97 -0.38 -1.14
N ILE A 18 1.04 0.25 -1.84
CA ILE A 18 -0.17 0.83 -1.26
C ILE A 18 -1.35 0.27 -2.04
N ASP A 19 -2.25 -0.41 -1.32
CA ASP A 19 -3.53 -0.91 -1.82
C ASP A 19 -4.65 -0.41 -0.88
N MET A 20 -4.98 0.87 -1.05
CA MET A 20 -5.92 1.62 -0.20
C MET A 20 -6.79 2.57 -1.05
N PRO A 21 -7.98 2.97 -0.58
CA PRO A 21 -8.84 3.93 -1.26
C PRO A 21 -8.24 5.33 -1.15
N MET A 22 -8.76 6.25 -1.96
CA MET A 22 -8.37 7.66 -1.96
C MET A 22 -8.80 8.38 -0.67
N THR A 23 -8.04 8.15 0.39
CA THR A 23 -8.18 8.77 1.71
C THR A 23 -6.98 9.66 2.01
N VAL A 24 -7.15 10.60 2.94
CA VAL A 24 -6.04 11.44 3.43
C VAL A 24 -4.89 10.57 3.96
N THR A 25 -5.21 9.45 4.63
CA THR A 25 -4.22 8.50 5.14
C THR A 25 -3.37 7.89 4.01
N ALA A 26 -3.99 7.50 2.90
CA ALA A 26 -3.26 6.96 1.74
C ALA A 26 -2.28 8.00 1.16
N VAL A 27 -2.68 9.27 1.10
CA VAL A 27 -1.80 10.37 0.65
C VAL A 27 -0.64 10.58 1.61
N VAL A 28 -0.90 10.57 2.92
CA VAL A 28 0.15 10.71 3.95
C VAL A 28 1.16 9.55 3.86
N ILE A 29 0.69 8.31 3.68
CA ILE A 29 1.55 7.13 3.52
C ILE A 29 2.40 7.26 2.25
N TYR A 30 1.79 7.64 1.12
CA TYR A 30 2.49 7.84 -0.14
C TYR A 30 3.66 8.82 0.02
N LEU A 31 3.38 10.00 0.58
CA LEU A 31 4.41 11.02 0.79
C LEU A 31 5.46 10.58 1.81
N ALA A 32 5.09 9.82 2.83
CA ALA A 32 6.03 9.29 3.82
C ALA A 32 7.03 8.29 3.22
N ILE A 33 6.58 7.41 2.32
CA ILE A 33 7.44 6.45 1.61
C ILE A 33 8.44 7.21 0.73
N VAL A 34 7.96 8.20 -0.04
CA VAL A 34 8.82 9.04 -0.89
C VAL A 34 9.82 9.83 -0.04
N LEU A 35 9.36 10.49 1.01
CA LEU A 35 10.21 11.27 1.92
C LEU A 35 11.29 10.41 2.57
N ALA A 36 10.96 9.17 2.91
CA ALA A 36 11.90 8.23 3.48
C ALA A 36 12.77 7.52 2.43
N GLY A 37 12.75 7.91 1.15
CA GLY A 37 13.66 7.38 0.14
C GLY A 37 13.39 5.92 -0.26
N PHE A 38 12.14 5.48 -0.12
CA PHE A 38 11.66 4.19 -0.61
C PHE A 38 10.93 4.37 -1.96
N VAL A 39 10.66 3.26 -2.65
CA VAL A 39 9.92 3.25 -3.91
C VAL A 39 8.45 2.95 -3.64
N VAL A 40 7.55 3.86 -4.01
CA VAL A 40 6.10 3.60 -3.90
C VAL A 40 5.62 2.74 -5.06
N VAL A 41 4.85 1.70 -4.74
CA VAL A 41 4.09 0.89 -5.69
C VAL A 41 2.59 1.11 -5.46
N SER A 42 1.96 1.94 -6.28
CA SER A 42 0.52 2.20 -6.16
C SER A 42 -0.30 1.11 -6.85
N ILE A 43 -1.20 0.47 -6.10
CA ILE A 43 -2.14 -0.54 -6.57
C ILE A 43 -3.56 -0.02 -6.36
N ALA A 44 -4.41 -0.17 -7.38
CA ALA A 44 -5.80 0.25 -7.26
C ALA A 44 -6.59 -0.76 -6.43
N ASP A 45 -7.30 -0.26 -5.42
CA ASP A 45 -8.16 -1.02 -4.49
C ASP A 45 -9.38 -1.68 -5.18
N SER A 46 -9.61 -1.34 -6.44
CA SER A 46 -10.65 -1.93 -7.29
C SER A 46 -10.22 -3.22 -8.00
N PHE A 47 -8.94 -3.58 -7.95
CA PHE A 47 -8.42 -4.77 -8.62
C PHE A 47 -8.78 -6.08 -7.92
N ALA A 48 -8.91 -7.13 -8.72
CA ALA A 48 -9.06 -8.48 -8.19
C ALA A 48 -7.78 -8.91 -7.46
N ALA A 49 -7.89 -9.83 -6.49
CA ALA A 49 -6.75 -10.31 -5.71
C ALA A 49 -5.58 -10.81 -6.58
N GLN A 50 -5.87 -11.46 -7.71
CA GLN A 50 -4.85 -11.92 -8.65
C GLN A 50 -4.08 -10.76 -9.30
N GLU A 51 -4.77 -9.68 -9.67
CA GLU A 51 -4.18 -8.47 -10.26
C GLU A 51 -3.30 -7.72 -9.24
N ILE A 52 -3.72 -7.70 -7.97
CA ILE A 52 -2.93 -7.16 -6.87
C ILE A 52 -1.65 -8.00 -6.69
N ALA A 53 -1.79 -9.33 -6.64
CA ALA A 53 -0.66 -10.25 -6.48
C ALA A 53 0.38 -10.13 -7.61
N VAL A 54 -0.06 -9.93 -8.87
CA VAL A 54 0.86 -9.70 -9.99
C VAL A 54 1.69 -8.44 -9.77
N ARG A 55 1.07 -7.34 -9.34
CA ARG A 55 1.79 -6.07 -9.11
C ARG A 55 2.78 -6.16 -7.95
N LEU A 56 2.40 -6.84 -6.86
CA LEU A 56 3.31 -7.10 -5.75
C LEU A 56 4.54 -7.91 -6.21
N ARG A 57 4.32 -8.94 -7.03
CA ARG A 57 5.41 -9.77 -7.55
C ARG A 57 6.32 -9.01 -8.51
N VAL A 58 5.75 -8.30 -9.48
CA VAL A 58 6.51 -7.57 -10.52
C VAL A 58 7.32 -6.43 -9.91
N SER A 59 6.78 -5.76 -8.90
CA SER A 59 7.48 -4.67 -8.21
C SER A 59 8.47 -5.14 -7.14
N ASN A 60 8.50 -6.44 -6.83
CA ASN A 60 9.26 -6.99 -5.71
C ASN A 60 9.01 -6.23 -4.39
N ALA A 61 7.75 -5.88 -4.14
CA ALA A 61 7.36 -5.12 -2.96
C ALA A 61 7.68 -5.90 -1.67
N LYS A 62 8.38 -5.26 -0.74
CA LYS A 62 8.74 -5.86 0.55
C LYS A 62 7.67 -5.71 1.62
N ALA A 63 6.75 -4.77 1.43
CA ALA A 63 5.62 -4.52 2.32
C ALA A 63 4.45 -3.92 1.54
N ILE A 64 3.27 -3.99 2.14
CA ILE A 64 2.04 -3.37 1.63
C ILE A 64 1.29 -2.66 2.76
N PHE A 65 0.85 -1.44 2.51
CA PHE A 65 -0.18 -0.77 3.29
C PHE A 65 -1.54 -1.06 2.67
N THR A 66 -2.48 -1.54 3.48
CA THR A 66 -3.85 -1.85 3.07
C THR A 66 -4.82 -1.59 4.22
N GLN A 67 -6.03 -2.11 4.14
CA GLN A 67 -7.13 -1.88 5.06
C GLN A 67 -7.87 -3.19 5.37
N ASP A 68 -8.67 -3.21 6.44
CA ASP A 68 -9.40 -4.42 6.83
C ASP A 68 -10.57 -4.72 5.89
N SER A 69 -11.12 -3.67 5.29
CA SER A 69 -12.32 -3.75 4.48
C SER A 69 -12.43 -2.56 3.52
N ILE A 70 -13.00 -2.81 2.35
CA ILE A 70 -13.29 -1.80 1.34
C ILE A 70 -14.77 -1.44 1.44
N VAL A 71 -15.09 -0.14 1.44
CA VAL A 71 -16.48 0.33 1.33
C VAL A 71 -16.74 0.77 -0.11
N ARG A 72 -17.56 0.00 -0.83
CA ARG A 72 -17.89 0.27 -2.24
C ARG A 72 -19.40 0.19 -2.44
N GLY A 73 -19.99 1.23 -3.02
CA GLY A 73 -21.44 1.29 -3.26
C GLY A 73 -22.28 1.19 -1.98
N GLY A 74 -21.79 1.75 -0.87
CA GLY A 74 -22.47 1.68 0.44
C GLY A 74 -22.38 0.33 1.15
N ARG A 75 -21.67 -0.65 0.59
CA ARG A 75 -21.47 -1.98 1.18
C ARG A 75 -20.02 -2.18 1.61
N ARG A 76 -19.81 -2.88 2.72
CA ARG A 76 -18.49 -3.20 3.28
C ARG A 76 -18.07 -4.60 2.85
N PHE A 77 -16.91 -4.70 2.22
CA PHE A 77 -16.31 -5.95 1.76
C PHE A 77 -15.02 -6.19 2.56
N PRO A 78 -14.92 -7.26 3.37
CA PRO A 78 -13.70 -7.58 4.09
C PRO A 78 -12.61 -8.07 3.11
N LEU A 79 -11.36 -7.70 3.37
CA LEU A 79 -10.21 -8.10 2.55
C LEU A 79 -9.69 -9.51 2.90
N TYR A 80 -9.97 -9.99 4.10
CA TYR A 80 -9.59 -11.31 4.60
C TYR A 80 -10.77 -11.96 5.35
N ARG A 81 -10.77 -13.31 5.39
CA ARG A 81 -11.63 -14.14 6.24
C ARG A 81 -10.77 -15.08 7.06
#